data_AF-A0A952KP41-F1
#
_entry.id   AF-A0A952KP41-F1
#
_cell.length_a   1.000
_cell.length_b   1.000
_cell.length_c   1.000
_cell.angle_alpha   90.00
_cell.angle_beta   90.00
_cell.angle_gamma   90.00
#
_symmetry.space_group_name_H-M   'P 1'
#
loop_
_entity.id
_entity.type
_entity.pdbx_description
1 polymer ?
#
loop_
_entity_poly.entity_id
_entity_poly.type
_entity_poly.pdbx_seq_one_letter_code
_entity_poly.pdbx_strand_id
1 'polypeptide(L)'
;MTTAAPVSVQTIKLSLRQRITPGLIGLFYPVLVWSIAAWSPFALLLTLLAPAACLYLAFRLAQTNTYRRATRIAYFAIGAPALYSFLGGWLDSQRWIPYRANGVWVLLWCVLLLLTLIERPGAADNADVRPAKLAVAHGISAALITIFAAAHLTNHLAGVLGSETHIAIMRHLRVVYRSPVVESLLLACVLFQVASGWVLLAYRTRKPFSGWVDTVQNASGTYLLLFFASHVANCR
;
A
#
# COMPACT_ATOMS: atom_id res chain seq x y z
N MET A 1 -41.51 7.43 2.36
CA MET A 1 -40.99 8.76 1.96
C MET A 1 -39.79 9.04 2.86
N THR A 2 -38.57 8.68 2.46
CA THR A 2 -37.72 9.44 1.52
C THR A 2 -36.93 8.50 0.63
N THR A 3 -37.33 8.38 -0.64
CA THR A 3 -36.51 7.77 -1.67
C THR A 3 -35.34 8.73 -1.94
N ALA A 4 -34.15 8.39 -1.45
CA ALA A 4 -32.93 9.05 -1.90
C ALA A 4 -32.88 8.93 -3.42
N ALA A 5 -32.90 10.07 -4.12
CA ALA A 5 -32.73 10.11 -5.55
C ALA A 5 -31.40 9.40 -5.91
N PRO A 6 -31.35 8.56 -6.96
CA PRO A 6 -30.07 8.07 -7.44
C PRO A 6 -29.25 9.30 -7.81
N VAL A 7 -28.10 9.46 -7.13
CA VAL A 7 -27.09 10.46 -7.50
C VAL A 7 -26.94 10.38 -9.01
N SER A 8 -27.28 11.46 -9.70
CA SER A 8 -27.22 11.52 -11.15
C SER A 8 -25.84 11.06 -11.57
N VAL A 9 -25.78 9.97 -12.33
CA VAL A 9 -24.56 9.50 -12.96
C VAL A 9 -24.24 10.51 -14.06
N GLN A 10 -23.75 11.69 -13.68
CA GLN A 10 -22.87 12.42 -14.57
C GLN A 10 -21.77 11.42 -14.92
N THR A 11 -21.74 10.99 -16.17
CA THR A 11 -20.62 10.27 -16.75
C THR A 11 -19.39 11.16 -16.64
N ILE A 12 -18.70 11.10 -15.49
CA ILE A 12 -17.43 11.78 -15.27
C ILE A 12 -16.46 11.17 -16.28
N LYS A 13 -16.24 11.86 -17.40
CA LYS A 13 -15.19 11.50 -18.36
C LYS A 13 -13.84 11.76 -17.69
N LEU A 14 -13.17 10.71 -17.26
CA LEU A 14 -11.80 10.83 -16.77
C LEU A 14 -10.87 11.19 -17.91
N SER A 15 -10.05 12.21 -17.69
CA SER A 15 -9.00 12.59 -18.63
C SER A 15 -7.86 11.57 -18.62
N LEU A 16 -7.15 11.45 -19.74
CA LEU A 16 -5.90 10.68 -19.81
C LEU A 16 -4.91 11.12 -18.70
N ARG A 17 -4.87 12.42 -18.39
CA ARG A 17 -4.05 12.99 -17.32
C ARG A 17 -4.28 12.28 -15.99
N GLN A 18 -5.54 12.17 -15.54
CA GLN A 18 -5.88 11.52 -14.28
C GLN A 18 -5.46 10.04 -14.21
N ARG A 19 -5.40 9.34 -15.35
CA ARG A 19 -4.98 7.94 -15.42
C ARG A 19 -3.47 7.75 -15.30
N ILE A 20 -2.70 8.63 -15.93
CA ILE A 20 -1.23 8.52 -15.98
C ILE A 20 -0.55 9.18 -14.78
N THR A 21 -1.19 10.19 -14.16
CA THR A 21 -0.60 10.95 -13.04
C THR A 21 -0.07 10.08 -11.90
N PRO A 22 -0.76 9.02 -11.42
CA PRO A 22 -0.20 8.18 -10.36
C PRO A 22 1.09 7.46 -10.79
N GLY A 23 1.16 7.03 -12.05
CA GLY A 23 2.37 6.43 -12.62
C GLY A 23 3.53 7.43 -12.71
N LEU A 24 3.25 8.68 -13.08
CA LEU A 24 4.25 9.75 -13.12
C LEU A 24 4.73 10.12 -11.71
N ILE A 25 3.81 10.22 -10.74
CA ILE A 25 4.16 10.47 -9.33
C ILE A 25 5.11 9.38 -8.84
N GLY A 26 4.79 8.11 -9.11
CA GLY A 26 5.66 6.99 -8.75
C GLY A 26 7.03 7.06 -9.44
N LEU A 27 7.06 7.31 -10.76
CA LEU A 27 8.31 7.42 -11.53
C LEU A 27 9.25 8.48 -10.97
N PHE A 28 8.72 9.68 -10.66
CA PHE A 28 9.50 10.82 -10.17
C PHE A 28 9.63 10.88 -8.64
N TYR A 29 9.06 9.93 -7.90
CA TYR A 29 9.12 9.91 -6.43
C TYR A 29 10.55 9.96 -5.86
N PRO A 30 11.55 9.22 -6.38
CA PRO A 30 12.92 9.32 -5.89
C PRO A 30 13.49 10.73 -6.05
N VAL A 31 13.27 11.37 -7.20
CA VAL A 31 13.71 12.74 -7.46
C VAL A 31 13.10 13.70 -6.44
N LEU A 32 11.79 13.57 -6.18
CA LEU A 32 11.10 14.34 -5.15
C LEU A 32 11.77 14.16 -3.77
N VAL A 33 12.03 12.91 -3.35
CA VAL A 33 12.67 12.61 -2.07
C VAL A 33 14.06 13.24 -1.97
N TRP A 34 14.92 13.02 -2.97
CA TRP A 34 16.29 13.54 -2.97
C TRP A 34 16.34 15.07 -3.03
N SER A 35 15.50 15.70 -3.85
CA SER A 35 15.41 17.16 -3.93
C SER A 35 14.95 17.77 -2.62
N ILE A 36 13.96 17.19 -1.95
CA ILE A 36 13.46 17.67 -0.65
C ILE A 36 14.49 17.44 0.47
N ALA A 37 15.07 16.24 0.52
CA ALA A 37 16.07 15.87 1.53
C ALA A 37 17.32 16.77 1.47
N ALA A 38 17.71 17.21 0.27
CA ALA A 38 18.83 18.13 0.06
C ALA A 38 18.59 19.52 0.67
N TRP A 39 17.32 19.94 0.82
CA TRP A 39 16.96 21.22 1.44
C TRP A 39 16.90 21.10 2.96
N SER A 40 16.20 20.07 3.46
CA SER A 40 16.08 19.82 4.90
C SER A 40 15.54 18.40 5.16
N PRO A 41 16.07 17.67 6.16
CA PRO A 41 15.51 16.38 6.55
C PRO A 41 14.08 16.51 7.09
N PHE A 42 13.71 17.64 7.69
CA PHE A 42 12.34 17.88 8.17
C PHE A 42 11.34 18.07 7.03
N ALA A 43 11.80 18.52 5.87
CA ALA A 43 10.97 18.70 4.70
C ALA A 43 10.51 17.37 4.08
N LEU A 44 11.08 16.22 4.49
CA LEU A 44 10.65 14.89 4.05
C LEU A 44 9.16 14.62 4.25
N LEU A 45 8.51 15.29 5.21
CA LEU A 45 7.05 15.22 5.39
C LEU A 45 6.28 15.67 4.14
N LEU A 46 6.84 16.56 3.33
CA LEU A 46 6.23 17.01 2.07
C LEU A 46 6.17 15.89 1.02
N THR A 47 6.99 14.84 1.15
CA THR A 47 6.90 13.66 0.28
C THR A 47 5.57 12.92 0.45
N LEU A 48 4.84 13.13 1.56
CA LEU A 48 3.50 12.57 1.80
C LEU A 48 2.42 13.23 0.92
N LEU A 49 2.71 14.36 0.27
CA LEU A 49 1.80 14.94 -0.72
C LEU A 49 1.63 14.03 -1.94
N ALA A 50 2.67 13.28 -2.33
CA ALA A 50 2.61 12.32 -3.42
C ALA A 50 1.58 11.18 -3.17
N PRO A 51 1.65 10.41 -2.06
CA PRO A 51 0.63 9.41 -1.75
C PRO A 51 -0.75 10.01 -1.49
N ALA A 52 -0.84 11.24 -0.93
CA ALA A 52 -2.13 11.93 -0.78
C ALA A 52 -2.78 12.26 -2.15
N ALA A 53 -2.00 12.72 -3.13
CA ALA A 53 -2.45 12.94 -4.50
C ALA A 53 -2.87 11.62 -5.17
N CYS A 54 -2.12 10.55 -4.97
CA CYS A 54 -2.47 9.22 -5.47
C CYS A 54 -3.78 8.69 -4.84
N LEU A 55 -4.02 8.92 -3.54
CA LEU A 55 -5.27 8.57 -2.87
C LEU A 55 -6.48 9.31 -3.47
N TYR A 56 -6.32 10.62 -3.69
CA TYR A 56 -7.35 11.42 -4.38
C TYR A 56 -7.63 10.91 -5.79
N LEU A 57 -6.58 10.60 -6.56
CA LEU A 57 -6.73 10.06 -7.91
C LEU A 57 -7.36 8.66 -7.91
N ALA A 58 -6.99 7.80 -6.96
CA ALA A 58 -7.58 6.48 -6.79
C ALA A 58 -9.09 6.58 -6.49
N PHE A 59 -9.50 7.54 -5.65
CA PHE A 59 -10.91 7.84 -5.40
C PHE A 59 -11.65 8.22 -6.69
N ARG A 60 -11.11 9.18 -7.45
CA ARG A 60 -11.70 9.66 -8.71
C ARG A 60 -11.78 8.56 -9.77
N LEU A 61 -10.74 7.73 -9.87
CA LEU A 61 -10.68 6.60 -10.80
C LEU A 61 -11.71 5.53 -10.43
N ALA A 62 -11.79 5.18 -9.14
CA ALA A 62 -12.73 4.19 -8.62
C ALA A 62 -14.19 4.58 -8.88
N GLN A 63 -14.57 5.85 -8.69
CA GLN A 63 -15.93 6.36 -8.93
C GLN A 63 -16.49 6.02 -10.32
N THR A 64 -15.63 6.03 -11.35
CA THR A 64 -16.06 5.70 -12.72
C THR A 64 -16.05 4.21 -13.03
N ASN A 65 -15.30 3.42 -12.25
CA ASN A 65 -15.03 2.00 -12.47
C ASN A 65 -14.66 1.62 -13.93
N THR A 66 -14.17 2.58 -14.72
CA THR A 66 -13.94 2.41 -16.16
C THR A 66 -12.52 1.90 -16.45
N TYR A 67 -11.54 2.35 -15.66
CA TYR A 67 -10.12 2.05 -15.82
C TYR A 67 -9.58 1.37 -14.56
N ARG A 68 -9.76 0.05 -14.47
CA ARG A 68 -9.46 -0.75 -13.28
C ARG A 68 -7.96 -0.87 -13.03
N ARG A 69 -7.14 -1.01 -14.08
CA ARG A 69 -5.68 -1.06 -13.94
C ARG A 69 -5.14 0.28 -13.47
N ALA A 70 -5.59 1.38 -14.07
CA ALA A 70 -5.25 2.72 -13.58
C ALA A 70 -5.64 2.91 -12.11
N THR A 71 -6.82 2.42 -11.70
CA THR A 71 -7.26 2.46 -10.29
C THR A 71 -6.30 1.69 -9.36
N ARG A 72 -5.90 0.46 -9.75
CA ARG A 72 -4.94 -0.35 -8.98
C ARG A 72 -3.55 0.28 -8.92
N ILE A 73 -3.09 0.86 -10.03
CA ILE A 73 -1.81 1.56 -10.11
C ILE A 73 -1.83 2.80 -9.22
N ALA A 74 -2.97 3.50 -9.15
CA ALA A 74 -3.15 4.60 -8.20
C ALA A 74 -3.04 4.14 -6.75
N TYR A 75 -3.68 3.03 -6.37
CA TYR A 75 -3.51 2.44 -5.04
C TYR A 75 -2.07 2.00 -4.77
N PHE A 76 -1.41 1.39 -5.76
CA PHE A 76 -0.01 0.96 -5.65
C PHE A 76 0.95 2.14 -5.44
N ALA A 77 0.70 3.27 -6.12
CA ALA A 77 1.50 4.50 -5.99
C ALA A 77 1.41 5.16 -4.62
N ILE A 78 0.38 4.87 -3.82
CA ILE A 78 0.30 5.32 -2.42
C ILE A 78 1.43 4.67 -1.59
N GLY A 79 1.81 3.44 -1.92
CA GLY A 79 2.91 2.74 -1.25
C GLY A 79 4.29 3.01 -1.84
N ALA A 80 4.44 4.00 -2.73
CA ALA A 80 5.75 4.40 -3.26
C ALA A 80 6.82 4.67 -2.17
N PRO A 81 6.51 5.33 -1.03
CA PRO A 81 7.49 5.49 0.06
C PRO A 81 8.01 4.16 0.61
N ALA A 82 7.10 3.21 0.89
CA ALA A 82 7.45 1.88 1.41
C ALA A 82 8.22 1.06 0.37
N LEU A 83 7.78 1.09 -0.89
CA LEU A 83 8.45 0.40 -1.98
C LEU A 83 9.86 0.96 -2.25
N TYR A 84 10.04 2.29 -2.14
CA TYR A 84 11.35 2.91 -2.32
C TYR A 84 12.29 2.54 -1.18
N SER A 85 11.80 2.51 0.06
CA SER A 85 12.57 2.01 1.21
C SER A 85 12.94 0.53 1.07
N PHE A 86 12.04 -0.31 0.56
CA PHE A 86 12.34 -1.72 0.24
C PHE A 86 13.45 -1.83 -0.81
N LEU A 87 13.33 -1.11 -1.93
CA LEU A 87 14.28 -1.19 -3.03
C LEU A 87 15.65 -0.61 -2.66
N GLY A 88 15.71 0.40 -1.78
CA GLY A 88 16.97 0.92 -1.23
C GLY A 88 17.59 0.00 -0.16
N GLY A 89 16.79 -0.52 0.78
CA GLY A 89 17.29 -1.33 1.91
C GLY A 89 17.67 -2.77 1.55
N TRP A 90 16.82 -3.46 0.77
CA TRP A 90 17.01 -4.87 0.42
C TRP A 90 18.03 -5.08 -0.72
N LEU A 91 18.23 -4.08 -1.59
CA LEU A 91 19.01 -4.28 -2.82
C LEU A 91 20.35 -3.56 -2.84
N ASP A 92 20.58 -2.58 -1.97
CA ASP A 92 21.93 -2.04 -1.72
C ASP A 92 22.73 -2.89 -0.71
N SER A 93 22.12 -3.89 -0.08
CA SER A 93 22.82 -4.87 0.79
C SER A 93 23.53 -5.99 0.00
N GLN A 94 23.81 -5.79 -1.28
CA GLN A 94 24.41 -6.79 -2.16
C GLN A 94 25.94 -6.67 -2.24
N ARG A 95 26.64 -7.49 -1.44
CA ARG A 95 28.08 -7.76 -1.62
C ARG A 95 28.40 -8.59 -2.88
N TRP A 96 27.40 -9.13 -3.58
CA TRP A 96 27.61 -10.20 -4.57
C TRP A 96 26.98 -9.97 -5.96
N ILE A 97 26.07 -9.01 -6.14
CA ILE A 97 25.44 -8.68 -7.43
C ILE A 97 25.38 -7.15 -7.57
N PRO A 98 25.84 -6.54 -8.67
CA PRO A 98 25.71 -5.10 -8.90
C PRO A 98 24.25 -4.77 -9.27
N TYR A 99 23.44 -4.39 -8.29
CA TYR A 99 22.06 -4.00 -8.52
C TYR A 99 21.90 -2.48 -8.65
N ARG A 100 21.24 -2.04 -9.71
CA ARG A 100 20.90 -0.63 -9.94
C ARG A 100 19.46 -0.38 -9.53
N ALA A 101 19.21 -0.09 -8.26
CA ALA A 101 17.86 0.11 -7.72
C ALA A 101 17.02 1.14 -8.49
N ASN A 102 17.65 2.25 -8.88
CA ASN A 102 17.01 3.27 -9.71
C ASN A 102 16.61 2.75 -11.10
N GLY A 103 17.41 1.84 -11.69
CA GLY A 103 17.08 1.23 -12.97
C GLY A 103 15.83 0.35 -12.88
N VAL A 104 15.71 -0.46 -11.83
CA VAL A 104 14.51 -1.28 -11.59
C VAL A 104 13.30 -0.42 -11.24
N TRP A 105 13.48 0.66 -10.47
CA TRP A 105 12.44 1.63 -10.18
C TRP A 105 11.86 2.24 -11.48
N VAL A 106 12.75 2.76 -12.33
CA VAL A 106 12.35 3.37 -13.61
C VAL A 106 11.66 2.34 -14.50
N LEU A 107 12.22 1.14 -14.64
CA LEU A 107 11.61 0.06 -15.44
C LEU A 107 10.19 -0.27 -14.95
N LEU A 108 10.03 -0.48 -13.63
CA LEU A 108 8.72 -0.77 -13.02
C LEU A 108 7.70 0.33 -13.37
N TRP A 109 8.03 1.58 -13.10
CA TRP A 109 7.09 2.68 -13.31
C TRP A 109 6.81 2.98 -14.78
N CYS A 110 7.79 2.80 -15.67
CA CYS A 110 7.58 2.87 -17.13
C CYS A 110 6.61 1.78 -17.61
N VAL A 111 6.76 0.55 -17.11
CA VAL A 111 5.82 -0.54 -17.43
C VAL A 111 4.42 -0.23 -16.90
N LEU A 112 4.28 0.22 -15.65
CA LEU A 112 2.97 0.60 -15.09
C LEU A 112 2.34 1.75 -15.88
N LEU A 113 3.10 2.77 -16.26
CA LEU A 113 2.64 3.86 -17.13
C LEU A 113 2.15 3.33 -18.48
N LEU A 114 2.93 2.47 -19.14
CA LEU A 114 2.52 1.84 -20.40
C LEU A 114 1.20 1.07 -20.23
N LEU A 115 1.07 0.30 -19.13
CA LEU A 115 -0.17 -0.41 -18.81
C LEU A 115 -1.37 0.53 -18.64
N THR A 116 -1.18 1.74 -18.08
CA THR A 116 -2.25 2.75 -18.03
C THR A 116 -2.57 3.35 -19.38
N LEU A 117 -1.58 3.52 -20.27
CA LEU A 117 -1.76 4.12 -21.61
C LEU A 117 -2.52 3.18 -22.54
N ILE A 118 -2.20 1.88 -22.51
CA ILE A 118 -2.84 0.86 -23.35
C ILE A 118 -4.16 0.35 -22.78
N GLU A 119 -4.52 0.73 -21.56
CA GLU A 119 -5.79 0.30 -20.95
C GLU A 119 -6.98 0.85 -21.73
N ARG A 120 -7.86 -0.07 -22.15
CA ARG A 120 -9.13 0.25 -22.78
C ARG A 120 -10.22 0.39 -21.72
N PRO A 121 -11.22 1.27 -21.91
CA PRO A 121 -12.34 1.39 -20.99
C PRO A 121 -13.08 0.05 -20.90
N GLY A 122 -13.26 -0.45 -19.69
CA GLY A 122 -13.99 -1.69 -19.43
C GLY A 122 -15.41 -1.42 -18.94
N ALA A 123 -16.36 -2.28 -19.31
CA ALA A 123 -17.70 -2.27 -18.72
C ALA A 123 -17.63 -2.67 -17.24
N ALA A 124 -18.57 -2.19 -16.41
CA ALA A 124 -18.71 -2.67 -15.03
C ALA A 124 -19.04 -4.18 -15.04
N ASP A 125 -18.31 -4.95 -14.25
CA ASP A 125 -18.50 -6.40 -14.16
C ASP A 125 -19.35 -6.70 -12.93
N ASN A 126 -20.51 -7.32 -13.16
CA ASN A 126 -21.43 -7.73 -12.12
C ASN A 126 -21.19 -9.18 -11.65
N ALA A 127 -20.30 -9.94 -12.31
CA ALA A 127 -20.04 -11.32 -11.94
C ALA A 127 -19.53 -11.41 -10.49
N ASP A 128 -20.19 -12.27 -9.72
CA ASP A 128 -20.16 -12.25 -8.27
C ASP A 128 -19.65 -13.55 -7.71
N VAL A 129 -18.34 -13.62 -7.47
CA VAL A 129 -17.78 -14.57 -6.51
C VAL A 129 -16.61 -13.90 -5.82
N ARG A 130 -16.87 -13.15 -4.74
CA ARG A 130 -15.79 -12.89 -3.78
C ARG A 130 -15.40 -14.23 -3.17
N PRO A 131 -14.10 -14.55 -3.04
CA PRO A 131 -13.69 -15.75 -2.34
C PRO A 131 -13.95 -15.56 -0.83
N ALA A 132 -15.18 -15.81 -0.37
CA ALA A 132 -15.63 -15.52 0.98
C ALA A 132 -14.75 -16.18 2.04
N LYS A 133 -14.35 -17.45 1.79
CA LYS A 133 -13.39 -18.17 2.64
C LYS A 133 -12.04 -17.47 2.73
N LEU A 134 -11.52 -16.95 1.60
CA LEU A 134 -10.28 -16.18 1.58
C LEU A 134 -10.42 -14.87 2.35
N ALA A 135 -11.55 -14.17 2.21
CA ALA A 135 -11.80 -12.93 2.94
C ALA A 135 -11.88 -13.15 4.46
N VAL A 136 -12.53 -14.24 4.90
CA VAL A 136 -12.58 -14.61 6.32
C VAL A 136 -11.19 -14.97 6.84
N ALA A 137 -10.45 -15.83 6.13
CA ALA A 137 -9.09 -16.18 6.53
C ALA A 137 -8.16 -14.96 6.56
N HIS A 138 -8.28 -14.05 5.58
CA HIS A 138 -7.57 -12.77 5.53
C HIS A 138 -7.89 -11.91 6.76
N GLY A 139 -9.17 -11.82 7.13
CA GLY A 139 -9.62 -11.11 8.33
C GLY A 139 -9.06 -11.69 9.63
N ILE A 140 -9.05 -13.02 9.78
CA ILE A 140 -8.48 -13.70 10.96
C ILE A 140 -6.98 -13.44 11.05
N SER A 141 -6.25 -13.59 9.94
CA SER A 141 -4.82 -13.31 9.87
C SER A 141 -4.52 -11.84 10.18
N ALA A 142 -5.34 -10.92 9.65
CA ALA A 142 -5.23 -9.50 9.95
C ALA A 142 -5.42 -9.22 11.45
N ALA A 143 -6.40 -9.86 12.11
CA ALA A 143 -6.63 -9.70 13.54
C ALA A 143 -5.42 -10.15 14.38
N LEU A 144 -4.80 -11.28 14.04
CA LEU A 144 -3.57 -11.76 14.70
C LEU A 144 -2.43 -10.75 14.53
N ILE A 145 -2.22 -10.24 13.31
CA ILE A 145 -1.21 -9.22 13.03
C ILE A 145 -1.52 -7.93 13.78
N THR A 146 -2.78 -7.50 13.86
CA THR A 146 -3.19 -6.28 14.58
C THR A 146 -2.89 -6.37 16.07
N ILE A 147 -3.12 -7.53 16.71
CA ILE A 147 -2.75 -7.75 18.11
C ILE A 147 -1.23 -7.58 18.31
N PHE A 148 -0.43 -8.19 17.45
CA PHE A 148 1.02 -8.03 17.48
C PHE A 148 1.43 -6.58 17.22
N ALA A 149 0.86 -5.94 16.20
CA ALA A 149 1.18 -4.56 15.81
C ALA A 149 0.84 -3.57 16.92
N ALA A 150 -0.26 -3.79 17.66
CA ALA A 150 -0.60 -2.98 18.82
C ALA A 150 0.48 -3.07 19.91
N ALA A 151 0.87 -4.28 20.29
CA ALA A 151 1.95 -4.48 21.28
C ALA A 151 3.29 -3.90 20.80
N HIS A 152 3.61 -4.08 19.52
CA HIS A 152 4.81 -3.54 18.89
C HIS A 152 4.81 -2.00 18.88
N LEU A 153 3.69 -1.37 18.53
CA LEU A 153 3.57 0.09 18.52
C LEU A 153 3.59 0.66 19.94
N THR A 154 2.95 0.00 20.92
CA THR A 154 3.05 0.37 22.34
C THR A 154 4.50 0.38 22.81
N ASN A 155 5.29 -0.63 22.41
CA ASN A 155 6.70 -0.66 22.73
C ASN A 155 7.45 0.55 22.13
N HIS A 156 7.18 0.91 20.87
CA HIS A 156 7.78 2.10 20.27
C HIS A 156 7.36 3.41 20.95
N LEU A 157 6.07 3.56 21.27
CA LEU A 157 5.54 4.73 21.96
C LEU A 157 6.10 4.87 23.38
N ALA A 158 6.42 3.77 24.06
CA ALA A 158 7.09 3.80 25.35
C ALA A 158 8.45 4.52 25.32
N GLY A 159 9.08 4.63 24.15
CA GLY A 159 10.29 5.44 23.98
C GLY A 159 10.09 6.93 24.30
N VAL A 160 8.86 7.44 24.17
CA VAL A 160 8.50 8.82 24.56
C VAL A 160 8.62 9.01 26.09
N LEU A 161 8.41 7.94 26.86
CA LEU A 161 8.53 7.94 28.32
C LEU A 161 9.97 7.66 28.81
N GLY A 162 10.93 7.57 27.88
CA GLY A 162 12.33 7.29 28.19
C GLY A 162 12.80 5.90 27.77
N SER A 163 14.11 5.78 27.58
CA SER A 163 14.77 4.56 27.11
C SER A 163 14.61 3.39 28.08
N GLU A 164 14.62 3.63 29.39
CA GLU A 164 14.45 2.59 30.41
C GLU A 164 13.08 1.93 30.34
N THR A 165 12.01 2.73 30.25
CA THR A 165 10.62 2.25 30.09
C THR A 165 10.47 1.44 28.81
N HIS A 166 11.01 1.93 27.70
CA HIS A 166 11.05 1.20 26.44
C HIS A 166 11.76 -0.16 26.59
N ILE A 167 12.94 -0.20 27.21
CA ILE A 167 13.71 -1.44 27.40
C ILE A 167 12.96 -2.42 28.30
N ALA A 168 12.31 -1.96 29.38
CA ALA A 168 11.53 -2.80 30.28
C ALA A 168 10.37 -3.47 29.54
N ILE A 169 9.55 -2.70 28.82
CA ILE A 169 8.43 -3.23 28.01
C ILE A 169 8.95 -4.17 26.92
N MET A 170 10.01 -3.79 26.22
CA MET A 170 10.62 -4.59 25.16
C MET A 170 11.07 -5.96 25.68
N ARG A 171 11.68 -6.04 26.87
CA ARG A 171 12.10 -7.32 27.47
C ARG A 171 10.93 -8.25 27.74
N HIS A 172 9.82 -7.73 28.26
CA HIS A 172 8.63 -8.55 28.53
C HIS A 172 7.97 -9.05 27.24
N LEU A 173 7.80 -8.17 26.25
CA LEU A 173 7.15 -8.55 24.99
C LEU A 173 8.01 -9.53 24.16
N ARG A 174 9.36 -9.40 24.20
CA ARG A 174 10.26 -10.31 23.48
C ARG A 174 10.08 -11.77 23.88
N VAL A 175 9.74 -12.07 25.12
CA VAL A 175 9.50 -13.46 25.58
C VAL A 175 8.42 -14.14 24.73
N VAL A 176 7.40 -13.39 24.32
CA VAL A 176 6.28 -13.91 23.53
C VAL A 176 6.61 -13.91 22.04
N TYR A 177 6.95 -12.75 21.47
CA TYR A 177 7.04 -12.61 20.02
C TYR A 177 8.36 -13.09 19.41
N ARG A 178 9.44 -13.26 20.19
CA ARG A 178 10.68 -13.94 19.73
C ARG A 178 10.67 -15.44 20.02
N SER A 179 9.54 -16.01 20.43
CA SER A 179 9.41 -17.46 20.40
C SER A 179 9.38 -17.93 18.93
N PRO A 180 10.13 -19.00 18.56
CA PRO A 180 10.17 -19.47 17.17
C PRO A 180 8.80 -19.78 16.58
N VAL A 181 7.86 -20.22 17.43
CA VAL A 181 6.47 -20.52 17.05
C VAL A 181 5.71 -19.25 16.69
N VAL A 182 5.72 -18.24 17.55
CA VAL A 182 4.98 -16.98 17.30
C VAL A 182 5.60 -16.23 16.13
N GLU A 183 6.93 -16.19 16.04
CA GLU A 183 7.63 -15.56 14.93
C GLU A 183 7.26 -16.22 13.58
N SER A 184 7.36 -17.55 13.49
CA SER A 184 6.99 -18.28 12.28
C SER A 184 5.52 -18.09 11.90
N LEU A 185 4.62 -18.10 12.90
CA LEU A 185 3.20 -17.86 12.69
C LEU A 185 2.94 -16.44 12.15
N LEU A 186 3.56 -15.41 12.75
CA LEU A 186 3.40 -14.02 12.31
C LEU A 186 3.95 -13.82 10.90
N LEU A 187 5.11 -14.41 10.57
CA LEU A 187 5.66 -14.36 9.22
C LEU A 187 4.73 -15.04 8.20
N ALA A 188 4.18 -16.21 8.54
CA ALA A 188 3.19 -16.89 7.71
C ALA A 188 1.93 -16.03 7.51
N CYS A 189 1.42 -15.40 8.57
CA CYS A 189 0.30 -14.46 8.51
C CYS A 189 0.60 -13.26 7.60
N VAL A 190 1.81 -12.69 7.68
CA VAL A 190 2.20 -11.54 6.85
C VAL A 190 2.31 -11.93 5.37
N LEU A 191 2.97 -13.06 5.07
CA LEU A 191 3.05 -13.59 3.70
C LEU A 191 1.65 -13.88 3.14
N PHE A 192 0.79 -14.49 3.96
CA PHE A 192 -0.59 -14.72 3.61
C PHE A 192 -1.35 -13.40 3.37
N GLN A 193 -1.13 -12.36 4.18
CA GLN A 193 -1.74 -11.05 3.96
C GLN A 193 -1.32 -10.38 2.66
N VAL A 194 -0.03 -10.45 2.31
CA VAL A 194 0.49 -9.91 1.04
C VAL A 194 -0.18 -10.61 -0.14
N ALA A 195 -0.21 -11.96 -0.13
CA ALA A 195 -0.78 -12.73 -1.23
C ALA A 195 -2.32 -12.57 -1.33
N SER A 196 -3.03 -12.80 -0.22
CA SER A 196 -4.49 -12.75 -0.19
C SER A 196 -5.03 -11.32 -0.37
N GLY A 197 -4.35 -10.31 0.17
CA GLY A 197 -4.70 -8.90 0.01
C GLY A 197 -4.65 -8.45 -1.45
N TRP A 198 -3.61 -8.85 -2.20
CA TRP A 198 -3.52 -8.56 -3.63
C TRP A 198 -4.67 -9.18 -4.43
N VAL A 199 -5.00 -10.45 -4.13
CA VAL A 199 -6.13 -11.16 -4.75
C VAL A 199 -7.46 -10.45 -4.43
N LEU A 200 -7.70 -10.12 -3.16
CA LEU A 200 -8.93 -9.45 -2.73
C LEU A 200 -9.06 -8.05 -3.34
N LEU A 201 -7.98 -7.28 -3.44
CA LEU A 201 -7.95 -6.00 -4.16
C LEU A 201 -8.33 -6.19 -5.63
N ALA A 202 -7.77 -7.21 -6.29
CA ALA A 202 -8.07 -7.50 -7.69
C ALA A 202 -9.55 -7.85 -7.92
N TYR A 203 -10.21 -8.52 -6.97
CA TYR A 203 -11.66 -8.72 -7.00
C TYR A 203 -12.43 -7.44 -6.68
N ARG A 204 -11.99 -6.67 -5.68
CA ARG A 204 -12.71 -5.48 -5.22
C ARG A 204 -12.78 -4.39 -6.30
N THR A 205 -11.71 -4.16 -7.04
CA THR A 205 -11.69 -3.15 -8.12
C THR A 205 -12.45 -3.57 -9.39
N ARG A 206 -13.09 -4.75 -9.42
CA ARG A 206 -14.04 -5.11 -10.49
C ARG A 206 -15.45 -4.63 -10.17
N LYS A 207 -15.76 -4.57 -8.87
CA LYS A 207 -17.07 -4.16 -8.37
C LYS A 207 -17.24 -2.64 -8.44
N PRO A 208 -18.47 -2.14 -8.60
CA PRO A 208 -18.76 -0.72 -8.54
C PRO A 208 -18.21 -0.06 -7.27
N PHE A 209 -17.92 1.24 -7.40
CA PHE A 209 -17.54 2.07 -6.28
C PHE A 209 -18.67 2.12 -5.24
N SER A 210 -18.32 1.95 -3.96
CA SER A 210 -19.29 1.91 -2.86
C SER A 210 -19.11 3.05 -1.83
N GLY A 211 -18.26 4.04 -2.13
CA GLY A 211 -18.01 5.17 -1.23
C GLY A 211 -16.55 5.33 -0.79
N TRP A 212 -16.26 6.42 -0.08
CA TRP A 212 -14.91 6.78 0.38
C TRP A 212 -14.25 5.73 1.28
N VAL A 213 -15.03 5.10 2.17
CA VAL A 213 -14.52 4.06 3.08
C VAL A 213 -13.86 2.91 2.31
N ASP A 214 -14.43 2.54 1.15
CA ASP A 214 -13.83 1.53 0.29
C ASP A 214 -12.49 1.98 -0.30
N THR A 215 -12.39 3.24 -0.72
CA THR A 215 -11.12 3.80 -1.19
C THR A 215 -10.06 3.78 -0.10
N VAL A 216 -10.40 4.19 1.11
CA VAL A 216 -9.46 4.19 2.24
C VAL A 216 -9.04 2.76 2.58
N GLN A 217 -9.97 1.79 2.62
CA GLN A 217 -9.66 0.39 2.89
C GLN A 217 -8.74 -0.22 1.84
N ASN A 218 -9.00 0.04 0.55
CA ASN A 218 -8.16 -0.46 -0.54
C ASN A 218 -6.77 0.21 -0.55
N ALA A 219 -6.72 1.52 -0.26
CA ALA A 219 -5.49 2.28 -0.16
C ALA A 219 -4.63 1.81 1.03
N SER A 220 -5.22 1.68 2.22
CA SER A 220 -4.51 1.22 3.41
C SER A 220 -4.05 -0.23 3.26
N GLY A 221 -4.88 -1.11 2.69
CA GLY A 221 -4.50 -2.50 2.40
C GLY A 221 -3.34 -2.60 1.41
N THR A 222 -3.36 -1.79 0.34
CA THR A 222 -2.26 -1.77 -0.65
C THR A 222 -0.98 -1.17 -0.07
N TYR A 223 -1.09 -0.12 0.75
CA TYR A 223 0.03 0.44 1.48
C TYR A 223 0.63 -0.60 2.44
N LEU A 224 -0.19 -1.29 3.23
CA LEU A 224 0.25 -2.32 4.17
C LEU A 224 0.95 -3.50 3.48
N LEU A 225 0.48 -3.89 2.29
CA LEU A 225 1.16 -4.91 1.48
C LEU A 225 2.62 -4.53 1.19
N LEU A 226 2.85 -3.29 0.73
CA LEU A 226 4.18 -2.78 0.40
C LEU A 226 5.01 -2.50 1.66
N PHE A 227 4.37 -1.98 2.70
CA PHE A 227 4.99 -1.76 4.00
C PHE A 227 5.49 -3.09 4.60
N PHE A 228 4.68 -4.14 4.63
CA PHE A 228 5.13 -5.44 5.15
C PHE A 228 6.30 -6.02 4.35
N ALA A 229 6.27 -5.91 3.02
CA ALA A 229 7.39 -6.32 2.19
C ALA A 229 8.68 -5.55 2.54
N SER A 230 8.59 -4.23 2.76
CA SER A 230 9.74 -3.41 3.18
C SER A 230 10.21 -3.69 4.60
N HIS A 231 9.27 -3.89 5.51
CA HIS A 231 9.52 -3.85 6.94
C HIS A 231 10.09 -5.18 7.42
N VAL A 232 9.48 -6.30 7.02
CA VAL A 232 9.96 -7.64 7.41
C VAL A 232 11.33 -7.92 6.79
N ALA A 233 11.58 -7.45 5.56
CA ALA A 233 12.86 -7.62 4.87
C ALA A 233 14.02 -6.88 5.55
N ASN A 234 13.73 -5.74 6.18
CA ASN A 234 14.73 -4.87 6.82
C ASN A 234 14.81 -5.06 8.35
N CYS A 235 13.93 -5.87 8.95
CA CYS A 235 14.00 -6.28 10.34
C CYS A 235 14.91 -7.51 10.49
N ARG A 236 16.22 -7.27 10.61
CA ARG A 236 17.18 -8.24 11.18
C ARG A 236 17.85 -7.62 12.40
#